data_AF-A0A523ZDA2-F1
#
_entry.id   AF-A0A523ZDA2-F1
#
_cell.length_a   1.000
_cell.length_b   1.000
_cell.length_c   1.000
_cell.angle_alpha   90.00
_cell.angle_beta   90.00
_cell.angle_gamma   90.00
#
_symmetry.space_group_name_H-M   'P 1'
#
loop_
_entity.id
_entity.type
_entity.pdbx_description
1 polymer ?
#
loop_
_entity_poly.entity_id
_entity_poly.type
_entity_poly.pdbx_seq_one_letter_code
_entity_poly.pdbx_strand_id
1 'polypeptide(L)' 'MPTLYVVATPIGNLEDVTLRALRVLREVSLIAAEDTRTTRKLLAHHGIRAVPAGRQGRLLSYNEHN' A
#
# COMPACT_ATOMS: atom_id res chain seq x y z
N MET A 1 -19.11 4.62 5.58
CA MET A 1 -19.03 3.17 5.83
C MET A 1 -17.59 2.72 5.73
N PRO A 2 -17.13 1.74 6.51
CA PRO A 2 -15.83 1.11 6.30
C PRO A 2 -15.82 0.37 4.95
N THR A 3 -14.67 0.31 4.29
CA THR A 3 -14.50 -0.33 2.98
C THR A 3 -13.13 -1.00 2.90
N LEU A 4 -13.10 -2.26 2.48
CA LEU A 4 -11.87 -3.00 2.21
C LEU A 4 -11.63 -3.04 0.70
N TYR A 5 -10.43 -2.64 0.28
CA TYR A 5 -9.99 -2.76 -1.10
C TYR A 5 -8.95 -3.87 -1.19
N VAL A 6 -9.21 -4.86 -2.05
CA VAL A 6 -8.18 -5.81 -2.47
C VAL A 6 -7.47 -5.23 -3.69
N VAL A 7 -6.17 -4.99 -3.56
CA VAL A 7 -5.35 -4.34 -4.58
C VAL A 7 -4.23 -5.29 -4.98
N ALA A 8 -4.19 -5.66 -6.27
CA ALA A 8 -3.09 -6.44 -6.81
C ALA A 8 -1.80 -5.59 -6.88
N THR A 9 -0.67 -6.17 -6.47
CA THR A 9 0.66 -5.61 -6.65
C THR A 9 1.34 -6.22 -7.86
N PRO A 10 2.24 -5.49 -8.55
CA PRO A 10 3.04 -6.08 -9.62
C PRO A 10 3.94 -7.21 -9.13
N ILE A 11 4.17 -8.20 -9.99
CA ILE A 11 5.00 -9.38 -9.70
C ILE A 11 6.48 -9.22 -10.10
N GLY A 12 6.90 -8.01 -10.47
CA GLY A 12 8.30 -7.72 -10.81
C GLY A 12 8.53 -6.31 -11.36
N ASN A 13 7.70 -5.87 -12.31
CA ASN A 13 7.82 -4.54 -12.91
C ASN A 13 6.90 -3.53 -12.20
N LEU A 14 7.48 -2.47 -11.61
CA LEU A 14 6.71 -1.46 -10.86
C LEU A 14 5.75 -0.64 -11.72
N GLU A 15 5.92 -0.66 -13.04
CA GLU A 15 5.06 0.03 -14.00
C GLU A 15 3.76 -0.74 -14.32
N ASP A 16 3.70 -2.04 -14.03
CA ASP A 16 2.50 -2.87 -14.29
C ASP A 16 1.36 -2.57 -13.30
N VAL A 17 1.56 -1.64 -12.35
CA VAL A 17 0.52 -1.23 -11.40
C VAL A 17 -0.54 -0.39 -12.10
N THR A 18 -1.81 -0.68 -11.82
CA THR A 18 -2.91 0.08 -12.43
C THR A 18 -3.04 1.48 -11.81
N LEU A 19 -3.51 2.46 -12.61
CA LEU A 19 -3.83 3.80 -12.11
C LEU A 19 -4.85 3.77 -10.96
N ARG A 20 -5.82 2.84 -11.01
CA ARG A 20 -6.80 2.64 -9.95
C ARG A 20 -6.15 2.17 -8.65
N ALA A 21 -5.22 1.21 -8.72
CA ALA A 21 -4.47 0.74 -7.56
C ALA A 21 -3.69 1.90 -6.91
N LEU A 22 -2.99 2.71 -7.71
CA LEU A 22 -2.28 3.88 -7.22
C LEU A 22 -3.21 4.91 -6.55
N ARG A 23 -4.39 5.17 -7.13
CA ARG A 23 -5.38 6.07 -6.53
C ARG A 23 -5.87 5.54 -5.17
N VAL A 24 -6.30 4.29 -5.12
CA VAL A 24 -6.77 3.65 -3.89
C VAL A 24 -5.68 3.67 -2.82
N LEU A 25 -4.46 3.26 -3.17
CA LEU A 25 -3.31 3.27 -2.27
C LEU A 25 -2.89 4.67 -1.81
N ARG A 26 -3.35 5.76 -2.45
CA ARG A 26 -3.18 7.16 -2.01
C ARG A 26 -4.32 7.65 -1.11
N GLU A 27 -5.54 7.16 -1.30
CA GLU A 27 -6.74 7.62 -0.58
C GLU A 27 -7.01 6.88 0.74
N VAL A 28 -6.64 5.60 0.84
CA VAL A 28 -6.96 4.79 2.04
C VAL A 28 -6.25 5.29 3.29
N SER A 29 -6.92 5.17 4.44
CA SER A 29 -6.34 5.54 5.74
C SER A 29 -5.27 4.55 6.23
N LEU A 30 -5.30 3.30 5.73
CA LEU A 30 -4.43 2.20 6.15
C LEU A 30 -4.16 1.25 4.98
N ILE A 31 -2.93 0.73 4.94
CA ILE A 31 -2.50 -0.33 4.01
C ILE A 31 -1.99 -1.49 4.87
N ALA A 32 -2.60 -2.66 4.67
CA ALA A 32 -2.12 -3.92 5.22
C ALA A 32 -1.42 -4.69 4.09
N ALA A 33 -0.21 -5.18 4.34
CA ALA A 33 0.56 -5.92 3.34
C ALA A 33 1.26 -7.13 3.95
N GLU A 34 1.29 -8.24 3.22
CA GLU A 34 2.02 -9.45 3.57
C GLU A 34 3.52 -9.16 3.73
N ASP A 35 4.12 -8.60 2.68
CA ASP A 35 5.48 -8.07 2.71
C ASP A 35 5.47 -6.54 2.60
N THR A 36 5.72 -5.89 3.74
CA THR A 36 5.84 -4.43 3.83
C THR A 36 7.08 -3.89 3.13
N ARG A 37 8.11 -4.69 2.87
CA ARG A 37 9.33 -4.25 2.16
C ARG A 37 9.05 -4.03 0.69
N THR A 38 8.40 -5.00 0.04
CA THR A 38 7.95 -4.90 -1.35
C THR A 38 6.97 -3.76 -1.53
N THR A 39 5.97 -3.66 -0.65
CA THR A 39 4.98 -2.59 -0.69
C THR A 39 5.62 -1.21 -0.49
N ARG A 40 6.60 -1.08 0.42
CA ARG A 40 7.32 0.18 0.63
C ARG A 40 8.07 0.63 -0.63
N LYS A 41 8.68 -0.28 -1.39
CA LYS A 41 9.33 0.03 -2.67
C LYS A 41 8.33 0.56 -3.70
N LEU A 42 7.18 -0.10 -3.85
CA LEU A 42 6.10 0.33 -4.75
C LEU A 42 5.59 1.73 -4.38
N LEU A 43 5.30 1.96 -3.09
CA LEU A 43 4.81 3.25 -2.61
C LEU A 43 5.85 4.37 -2.82
N ALA A 44 7.12 4.09 -2.53
CA ALA A 44 8.21 5.06 -2.72
C ALA A 44 8.40 5.40 -4.21
N HIS A 45 8.41 4.41 -5.10
CA HIS A 45 8.57 4.61 -6.54
C HIS A 45 7.46 5.50 -7.13
N HIS A 46 6.23 5.36 -6.64
CA HIS A 46 5.08 6.15 -7.10
C HIS A 46 4.78 7.40 -6.24
N GLY A 47 5.72 7.81 -5.37
CA GLY A 47 5.60 9.01 -4.54
C GLY A 47 4.45 8.98 -3.52
N ILE A 48 3.97 7.80 -3.14
CA ILE A 48 2.89 7.63 -2.16
C ILE A 48 3.49 7.67 -0.76
N ARG A 49 3.29 8.80 -0.05
CA ARG A 49 3.78 8.97 1.32
C ARG A 49 2.96 8.13 2.30
N ALA A 50 3.63 7.25 3.03
CA ALA A 50 3.05 6.48 4.12
C ALA A 50 2.88 7.33 5.41
N VAL A 51 2.40 8.58 5.33
CA VAL A 51 2.21 9.45 6.51
C VAL A 51 1.07 10.45 6.27
N PRO A 52 -0.01 10.43 7.06
CA PRO A 52 -0.64 11.63 7.58
C PRO A 52 0.10 12.04 8.86
N ALA A 53 0.41 13.32 9.02
CA ALA A 53 1.15 13.86 10.17
C ALA A 53 0.67 13.28 11.52
N GLY A 54 1.56 12.61 12.26
CA GLY A 54 1.39 12.42 13.71
C GLY A 54 1.03 11.03 14.27
N ARG A 55 0.88 9.96 13.47
CA ARG A 55 0.69 8.59 14.01
C ARG A 55 1.55 7.55 13.27
N GLN A 56 1.89 6.47 13.97
CA GLN A 56 2.58 5.28 13.47
C GLN A 56 2.14 4.94 12.02
N GLY A 57 3.11 4.59 11.18
CA GLY A 57 3.01 4.61 9.73
C GLY A 57 1.79 3.88 9.14
N ARG A 58 1.30 4.41 8.01
CA ARG A 58 0.12 3.95 7.26
C ARG A 58 0.23 2.53 6.67
N LEU A 59 1.36 1.85 6.85
CA LEU A 59 1.65 0.52 6.31
C LEU A 59 1.91 -0.46 7.46
N LEU A 60 1.04 -1.46 7.59
CA LEU A 60 1.13 -2.53 8.58
C LEU A 60 1.45 -3.87 7.90
N SER A 61 2.18 -4.73 8.60
CA SER A 61 2.32 -6.13 8.19
C SER A 61 1.04 -6.89 8.49
N TYR A 62 0.56 -7.68 7.54
CA TYR A 62 -0.58 -8.59 7.71
C TYR A 62 -0.34 -9.85 6.90
N ASN A 63 -0.11 -10.96 7.57
CA ASN A 63 0.24 -12.26 7.00
C ASN A 63 -0.33 -13.40 7.86
N GLU A 64 0.01 -14.63 7.54
CA GLU A 64 -0.49 -15.82 8.24
C GLU A 64 -0.12 -15.91 9.74
N HIS A 65 0.82 -15.08 10.21
CA HIS A 65 1.28 -15.08 11.60
C HIS A 65 0.73 -13.92 12.44
N ASN A 66 -0.14 -13.05 11.90
CA ASN A 66 -0.71 -11.94 12.64
C ASN A 66 -2.10 -11.44 12.18
#